data_AF-A0A836ZQ48-F1
#
_entry.id   AF-A0A836ZQ48-F1
#
_cell.length_a   1.000
_cell.length_b   1.000
_cell.length_c   1.000
_cell.angle_alpha   90.00
_cell.angle_beta   90.00
_cell.angle_gamma   90.00
#
_symmetry.space_group_name_H-M   'P 1'
#
loop_
_entity.id
_entity.type
_entity.pdbx_description
1 polymer ?
#
loop_
_entity_poly.entity_id
_entity_poly.type
_entity_poly.pdbx_seq_one_letter_code
_entity_poly.pdbx_strand_id
1 'polypeptide(L)'
;DAGAARSITLSRFVSASGLALWLALAVSVLLCVLRPTLSRLPPRLGGLAALLIAAVVAMLGAGIVHGLYAVLGQAPLGPLVGFWRFTLGSAATVVLITALALRYFYVSDRWEAQVQANARAEADALQARIRPHFLFNSMNLIASLLRRDPVVAEQAVLDLSDLFRAALGAGEGVSTLRAECELAERYLAIESLRLGERLQVRWHRQEP
;
A
#
# COMPACT_ATOMS: atom_id res chain seq x y z
N ASP A 1 -39.91 -42.15 7.36
CA ASP A 1 -38.86 -42.42 6.34
C ASP A 1 -37.91 -41.25 6.22
N ALA A 2 -36.94 -41.26 7.14
CA ALA A 2 -35.87 -40.29 7.25
C ALA A 2 -34.60 -40.89 6.62
N GLY A 3 -33.82 -40.07 5.91
CA GLY A 3 -32.41 -40.40 5.66
C GLY A 3 -32.03 -40.87 4.25
N ALA A 4 -32.66 -40.38 3.19
CA ALA A 4 -32.01 -40.41 1.86
C ALA A 4 -30.87 -39.38 1.86
N ALA A 5 -29.69 -39.82 2.30
CA ALA A 5 -28.46 -39.05 2.30
C ALA A 5 -28.26 -38.38 0.93
N ARG A 6 -28.07 -37.05 0.94
CA ARG A 6 -27.64 -36.24 -0.20
C ARG A 6 -26.24 -36.71 -0.63
N SER A 7 -26.13 -37.82 -1.34
CA SER A 7 -24.86 -38.20 -1.96
C SER A 7 -24.65 -37.31 -3.19
N ILE A 8 -23.70 -36.39 -3.08
CA ILE A 8 -23.16 -35.68 -4.24
C ILE A 8 -22.49 -36.75 -5.10
N THR A 9 -23.15 -37.17 -6.18
CA THR A 9 -22.56 -38.12 -7.13
C THR A 9 -21.35 -37.46 -7.79
N LEU A 10 -20.23 -38.19 -7.93
CA LEU A 10 -19.00 -37.70 -8.54
C LEU A 10 -19.25 -37.00 -9.89
N SER A 11 -20.12 -37.57 -10.73
CA SER A 11 -20.54 -36.98 -12.00
C SER A 11 -21.14 -35.57 -11.87
N ARG A 12 -22.00 -35.33 -10.86
CA ARG A 12 -22.61 -34.02 -10.59
C ARG A 12 -21.60 -33.01 -10.08
N PHE A 13 -20.64 -33.46 -9.28
CA PHE A 13 -19.55 -32.61 -8.80
C PHE A 13 -18.66 -32.18 -9.97
N VAL A 14 -18.29 -33.11 -10.86
CA VAL A 14 -17.46 -32.83 -12.02
C VAL A 14 -18.16 -31.87 -12.99
N SER A 15 -19.45 -32.06 -13.29
CA SER A 15 -20.18 -31.16 -14.19
C SER A 15 -20.37 -29.76 -13.59
N ALA A 16 -20.71 -29.67 -12.30
CA ALA A 16 -20.84 -28.38 -11.61
C ALA A 16 -19.51 -27.63 -11.51
N SER A 17 -18.42 -28.34 -11.22
CA SER A 17 -17.06 -27.77 -11.16
C SER A 17 -16.58 -27.33 -12.55
N GLY A 18 -16.84 -28.14 -13.58
CA GLY A 18 -16.53 -27.79 -14.97
C GLY A 18 -17.25 -26.51 -15.43
N LEU A 19 -18.54 -26.38 -15.10
CA LEU A 19 -19.32 -25.17 -15.38
C LEU A 19 -18.76 -23.96 -14.62
N ALA A 20 -18.45 -24.11 -13.34
CA ALA A 20 -17.92 -23.04 -12.52
C ALA A 20 -16.58 -22.53 -13.05
N LEU A 21 -15.65 -23.43 -13.38
CA LEU A 21 -14.34 -23.09 -13.94
C LEU A 21 -14.46 -22.42 -15.31
N TRP A 22 -15.34 -22.95 -16.18
CA TRP A 22 -15.54 -22.39 -17.52
C TRP A 22 -16.14 -20.97 -17.46
N LEU A 23 -17.15 -20.76 -16.61
CA LEU A 23 -17.73 -19.43 -16.39
C LEU A 23 -16.70 -18.46 -15.78
N ALA A 24 -15.92 -18.91 -14.79
CA ALA A 24 -14.90 -18.08 -14.17
C ALA A 24 -13.83 -17.64 -15.18
N LEU A 25 -13.36 -18.54 -16.04
CA LEU A 25 -12.41 -18.23 -17.11
C LEU A 25 -13.01 -17.28 -18.15
N ALA A 26 -14.24 -17.54 -18.62
CA ALA A 26 -14.91 -16.70 -19.61
C ALA A 26 -15.09 -15.26 -19.10
N VAL A 27 -15.56 -15.09 -17.86
CA VAL A 27 -15.73 -13.77 -17.23
C VAL A 27 -14.38 -13.10 -17.04
N SER A 28 -13.36 -13.82 -16.56
CA SER A 28 -12.02 -13.26 -16.33
C SER A 28 -11.39 -12.77 -17.63
N VAL A 29 -11.40 -13.58 -18.69
CA VAL A 29 -10.86 -13.20 -20.00
C VAL A 29 -11.60 -12.00 -20.56
N LEU A 30 -12.93 -12.00 -20.50
CA LEU A 30 -13.74 -10.89 -21.01
C LEU A 30 -13.45 -9.58 -20.26
N LEU A 31 -13.36 -9.63 -18.93
CA LEU A 31 -13.02 -8.46 -18.12
C LEU A 31 -11.59 -7.99 -18.38
N CYS A 32 -10.64 -8.89 -18.63
CA CYS A 32 -9.28 -8.53 -19.03
C CYS A 32 -9.25 -7.82 -20.39
N VAL A 33 -10.02 -8.30 -21.37
CA VAL A 33 -10.12 -7.68 -22.70
C VAL A 33 -10.82 -6.32 -22.64
N LEU A 34 -11.86 -6.19 -21.81
CA LEU A 34 -12.62 -4.95 -21.64
C LEU A 34 -11.97 -3.97 -20.65
N ARG A 35 -10.95 -4.39 -19.90
CA ARG A 35 -10.20 -3.58 -18.93
C ARG A 35 -9.82 -2.19 -19.47
N PRO A 36 -9.16 -2.03 -20.63
CA PRO A 36 -8.74 -0.70 -21.11
C PRO A 36 -9.91 0.24 -21.41
N THR A 37 -11.09 -0.30 -21.75
CA THR A 37 -12.31 0.50 -21.96
C THR A 37 -12.98 0.84 -20.63
N LEU A 38 -13.09 -0.15 -19.73
CA LEU A 38 -13.69 0.01 -18.40
C LEU A 38 -12.87 0.96 -17.52
N SER A 39 -11.54 0.99 -17.67
CA SER A 39 -10.65 1.87 -16.90
C SER A 39 -10.72 3.34 -17.31
N ARG A 40 -11.34 3.66 -18.46
CA ARG A 40 -11.61 5.06 -18.86
C ARG A 40 -12.79 5.66 -18.12
N LEU A 41 -13.68 4.82 -17.57
CA LEU A 41 -14.83 5.25 -16.79
C LEU A 41 -14.42 5.58 -15.36
N PRO A 42 -15.18 6.43 -14.64
CA PRO A 42 -14.94 6.64 -13.22
C PRO A 42 -15.08 5.31 -12.46
N PRO A 43 -14.30 5.08 -11.38
CA PRO A 43 -14.15 3.75 -10.76
C PRO A 43 -15.46 3.08 -10.36
N ARG A 44 -16.45 3.87 -9.92
CA ARG A 44 -17.78 3.36 -9.56
C ARG A 44 -18.56 2.87 -10.78
N LEU A 45 -18.55 3.62 -11.88
CA LEU A 45 -19.25 3.23 -13.11
C LEU A 45 -18.53 2.06 -13.80
N GLY A 46 -17.19 2.06 -13.82
CA GLY A 46 -16.40 0.93 -14.34
C GLY A 46 -16.66 -0.37 -13.56
N GLY A 47 -16.71 -0.30 -12.23
CA GLY A 47 -17.05 -1.43 -11.38
C GLY A 47 -18.47 -1.95 -11.59
N LEU A 48 -19.46 -1.05 -11.65
CA LEU A 48 -20.86 -1.44 -11.94
C LEU A 48 -20.99 -2.09 -13.33
N ALA A 49 -20.35 -1.51 -14.35
CA ALA A 49 -20.36 -2.08 -15.70
C ALA A 49 -19.71 -3.47 -15.73
N ALA A 50 -18.58 -3.67 -15.03
CA ALA A 50 -17.93 -4.97 -14.92
C ALA A 50 -18.84 -6.03 -14.25
N LEU A 51 -19.57 -5.66 -13.20
CA LEU A 51 -20.53 -6.54 -12.53
C LEU A 51 -21.72 -6.89 -13.44
N LEU A 52 -22.24 -5.93 -14.19
CA LEU A 52 -23.32 -6.17 -15.15
C LEU A 52 -22.88 -7.11 -16.27
N ILE A 53 -21.67 -6.90 -16.82
CA ILE A 53 -21.09 -7.79 -17.83
C ILE A 53 -20.94 -9.22 -17.28
N ALA A 54 -20.38 -9.36 -16.08
CA ALA A 54 -20.23 -10.66 -15.42
C ALA A 54 -21.59 -11.35 -15.19
N ALA A 55 -22.61 -10.61 -14.76
CA ALA A 55 -23.97 -11.12 -14.58
C ALA A 55 -24.59 -11.61 -15.90
N VAL A 56 -24.47 -10.83 -16.98
CA VAL A 56 -25.00 -11.19 -18.31
C VAL A 56 -24.32 -12.45 -18.84
N VAL A 57 -22.99 -12.52 -18.77
CA VAL A 57 -22.23 -13.70 -19.21
C VAL A 57 -22.62 -14.94 -18.40
N ALA A 58 -22.75 -14.81 -17.08
CA ALA A 58 -23.17 -15.90 -16.22
C ALA A 58 -24.60 -16.37 -16.52
N MET A 59 -25.53 -15.45 -16.75
CA MET A 59 -26.91 -15.79 -17.13
C MET A 59 -26.97 -16.51 -18.48
N LEU A 60 -26.24 -16.02 -19.49
CA LEU A 60 -26.19 -16.65 -20.81
C LEU A 60 -25.56 -18.03 -20.74
N GLY A 61 -24.39 -18.17 -20.10
CA GLY A 61 -23.71 -19.45 -19.96
C GLY A 61 -24.50 -20.47 -19.16
N ALA A 62 -25.09 -20.07 -18.03
CA ALA A 62 -25.96 -20.94 -17.24
C ALA A 62 -27.23 -21.31 -18.01
N GLY A 63 -27.83 -20.38 -18.77
CA GLY A 63 -29.01 -20.63 -19.58
C GLY A 63 -28.76 -21.66 -20.68
N ILE A 64 -27.65 -21.51 -21.42
CA ILE A 64 -27.22 -22.45 -22.45
C ILE A 64 -27.02 -23.85 -21.86
N VAL A 65 -26.31 -23.95 -20.74
CA VAL A 65 -26.06 -25.25 -20.12
C VAL A 65 -27.35 -25.89 -19.63
N HIS A 66 -28.23 -25.15 -18.97
CA HIS A 66 -29.53 -25.69 -18.54
C HIS A 66 -30.37 -26.15 -19.73
N GLY A 67 -30.37 -25.41 -20.84
CA GLY A 67 -31.05 -25.80 -22.09
C GLY A 67 -30.49 -27.10 -22.67
N LEU A 68 -29.16 -27.23 -22.71
CA LEU A 68 -28.48 -28.44 -23.20
C LEU A 68 -28.83 -29.68 -22.36
N TYR A 69 -28.80 -29.56 -21.03
CA TYR A 69 -29.19 -30.64 -20.13
C TYR A 69 -30.66 -31.03 -20.30
N ALA A 70 -31.56 -30.05 -20.48
CA ALA A 70 -32.97 -30.30 -20.71
C ALA A 70 -33.22 -31.09 -22.00
N VAL A 71 -32.50 -30.76 -23.09
CA VAL A 71 -32.55 -31.52 -24.36
C VAL A 71 -32.07 -32.96 -24.18
N LEU A 72 -31.10 -33.19 -23.30
CA LEU A 72 -30.58 -34.52 -22.98
C LEU A 72 -31.46 -35.30 -21.98
N GLY A 73 -32.61 -34.76 -21.56
CA GLY A 73 -33.49 -35.37 -20.56
C GLY A 73 -32.88 -35.42 -19.16
N GLN A 74 -31.85 -34.61 -18.90
CA GLN A 74 -31.14 -34.56 -17.62
C GLN A 74 -31.34 -33.19 -16.94
N ALA A 75 -31.04 -33.13 -15.64
CA ALA A 75 -31.06 -31.88 -14.88
C ALA A 75 -29.67 -31.59 -14.28
N PRO A 76 -29.08 -30.39 -14.47
CA PRO A 76 -27.69 -30.10 -14.10
C PRO A 76 -27.38 -30.33 -12.61
N LEU A 77 -28.32 -29.93 -11.73
CA LEU A 77 -28.21 -30.04 -10.26
C LEU A 77 -29.38 -30.83 -9.66
N GLY A 78 -30.03 -31.67 -10.48
CA GLY A 78 -31.17 -32.49 -10.09
C GLY A 78 -32.53 -31.89 -10.46
N PRO A 79 -33.59 -32.72 -10.46
CA PRO A 79 -34.89 -32.38 -11.05
C PRO A 79 -35.66 -31.29 -10.30
N LEU A 80 -35.28 -30.96 -9.05
CA LEU A 80 -35.93 -29.96 -8.20
C LEU A 80 -35.40 -28.53 -8.43
N VAL A 81 -34.39 -28.35 -9.27
CA VAL A 81 -33.81 -27.03 -9.57
C VAL A 81 -34.31 -26.58 -10.93
N GLY A 82 -35.32 -25.70 -10.94
CA GLY A 82 -35.83 -25.09 -12.18
C GLY A 82 -34.87 -24.07 -12.80
N PHE A 83 -35.10 -23.76 -14.08
CA PHE A 83 -34.29 -22.86 -14.91
C PHE A 83 -33.93 -21.54 -14.22
N TRP A 84 -34.94 -20.82 -13.70
CA TRP A 84 -34.73 -19.51 -13.07
C TRP A 84 -33.87 -19.58 -11.82
N ARG A 85 -34.05 -20.64 -11.01
CA ARG A 85 -33.27 -20.80 -9.78
C ARG A 85 -31.82 -21.15 -10.08
N PHE A 86 -31.58 -21.98 -11.10
CA PHE A 86 -30.22 -22.30 -11.56
C PHE A 86 -29.51 -21.07 -12.12
N THR A 87 -30.13 -20.38 -13.09
CA THR A 87 -29.54 -19.23 -13.78
C THR A 87 -29.27 -18.06 -12.85
N LEU A 88 -30.25 -17.67 -12.01
CA LEU A 88 -30.06 -16.59 -11.04
C LEU A 88 -29.05 -16.96 -9.95
N GLY A 89 -29.02 -18.21 -9.48
CA GLY A 89 -28.06 -18.67 -8.49
C GLY A 89 -26.62 -18.65 -9.00
N SER A 90 -26.40 -19.13 -10.23
CA SER A 90 -25.09 -19.07 -10.90
C SER A 90 -24.65 -17.63 -11.13
N ALA A 91 -25.55 -16.76 -11.61
CA ALA A 91 -25.25 -15.34 -11.81
C ALA A 91 -24.90 -14.64 -10.50
N ALA A 92 -25.67 -14.88 -9.42
CA ALA A 92 -25.39 -14.30 -8.11
C ALA A 92 -24.01 -14.72 -7.57
N THR A 93 -23.65 -16.00 -7.72
CA THR A 93 -22.34 -16.51 -7.28
C THR A 93 -21.20 -15.85 -8.04
N VAL A 94 -21.30 -15.76 -9.37
CA VAL A 94 -20.30 -15.10 -10.22
C VAL A 94 -20.17 -13.62 -9.86
N VAL A 95 -21.28 -12.90 -9.75
CA VAL A 95 -21.30 -11.48 -9.37
C VAL A 95 -20.64 -11.26 -8.01
N LEU A 96 -20.92 -12.12 -7.03
CA LEU A 96 -20.32 -12.03 -5.69
C LEU A 96 -18.80 -12.19 -5.74
N ILE A 97 -18.29 -13.21 -6.46
CA ILE A 97 -16.85 -13.45 -6.61
C ILE A 97 -16.19 -12.28 -7.35
N THR A 98 -16.78 -11.82 -8.45
CA THR A 98 -16.27 -10.67 -9.21
C THR A 98 -16.25 -9.40 -8.35
N ALA A 99 -17.30 -9.14 -7.56
CA ALA A 99 -17.36 -7.99 -6.66
C ALA A 99 -16.26 -8.04 -5.59
N LEU A 100 -16.04 -9.21 -4.99
CA LEU A 100 -14.99 -9.40 -4.00
C LEU A 100 -13.60 -9.20 -4.60
N ALA A 101 -13.35 -9.75 -5.80
CA ALA A 101 -12.08 -9.57 -6.51
C ALA A 101 -11.82 -8.09 -6.85
N LEU A 102 -12.82 -7.40 -7.41
CA LEU A 102 -12.71 -5.96 -7.71
C LEU A 102 -12.47 -5.13 -6.45
N ARG A 103 -13.16 -5.46 -5.36
CA ARG A 103 -12.97 -4.80 -4.06
C ARG A 103 -11.56 -5.02 -3.53
N TYR A 104 -11.06 -6.25 -3.60
CA TYR A 104 -9.70 -6.60 -3.20
C TYR A 104 -8.66 -5.79 -4.00
N PHE A 105 -8.75 -5.79 -5.33
CA PHE A 105 -7.82 -5.02 -6.18
C PHE A 105 -7.89 -3.51 -5.90
N TYR A 106 -9.09 -2.97 -5.68
CA TYR A 106 -9.26 -1.56 -5.31
C TYR A 106 -8.60 -1.22 -3.97
N VAL A 107 -8.73 -2.08 -2.96
CA VAL A 107 -8.08 -1.88 -1.66
C VAL A 107 -6.56 -2.00 -1.78
N SER A 108 -6.08 -2.98 -2.52
CA SER A 108 -4.64 -3.21 -2.71
C SER A 108 -3.96 -2.02 -3.39
N ASP A 109 -4.53 -1.51 -4.48
CA ASP A 109 -4.02 -0.33 -5.19
C ASP A 109 -3.98 0.92 -4.27
N ARG A 110 -5.04 1.13 -3.48
CA ARG A 110 -5.10 2.22 -2.50
C ARG A 110 -4.09 2.06 -1.38
N TRP A 111 -3.85 0.83 -0.93
CA TRP A 111 -2.88 0.53 0.11
C TRP A 111 -1.46 0.87 -0.34
N GLU A 112 -1.06 0.44 -1.53
CA GLU A 112 0.26 0.75 -2.09
C GLU A 112 0.50 2.25 -2.20
N ALA A 113 -0.49 3.00 -2.72
CA ALA A 113 -0.41 4.45 -2.82
C ALA A 113 -0.27 5.11 -1.43
N GLN A 114 -1.00 4.62 -0.43
CA GLN A 114 -0.95 5.14 0.94
C GLN A 114 0.41 4.86 1.60
N VAL A 115 0.95 3.66 1.43
CA VAL A 115 2.26 3.27 1.97
C VAL A 115 3.35 4.15 1.37
N GLN A 116 3.34 4.36 0.05
CA GLN A 116 4.31 5.24 -0.61
C GLN A 116 4.18 6.69 -0.14
N ALA A 117 2.96 7.20 0.01
CA ALA A 117 2.74 8.55 0.51
C ALA A 117 3.26 8.71 1.95
N ASN A 118 3.03 7.71 2.81
CA ASN A 118 3.51 7.72 4.19
C ASN A 118 5.03 7.66 4.27
N ALA A 119 5.66 6.76 3.49
CA ALA A 119 7.12 6.66 3.43
C ALA A 119 7.77 7.96 2.93
N ARG A 120 7.15 8.64 1.95
CA ARG A 120 7.62 9.97 1.50
C ARG A 120 7.47 11.02 2.59
N ALA A 121 6.33 11.06 3.28
CA ALA A 121 6.12 12.01 4.37
C ALA A 121 7.10 11.78 5.53
N GLU A 122 7.42 10.52 5.84
CA GLU A 122 8.41 10.18 6.85
C GLU A 122 9.83 10.58 6.42
N ALA A 123 10.19 10.34 5.15
CA ALA A 123 11.45 10.80 4.58
C ALA A 123 11.56 12.33 4.59
N ASP A 124 10.49 13.04 4.23
CA ASP A 124 10.43 14.50 4.26
C ASP A 124 10.54 15.02 5.70
N ALA A 125 9.93 14.34 6.67
CA ALA A 125 10.04 14.69 8.09
C ALA A 125 11.46 14.46 8.64
N LEU A 126 12.10 13.35 8.27
CA LEU A 126 13.52 13.08 8.58
C LEU A 126 14.42 14.14 7.94
N GLN A 127 14.17 14.49 6.68
CA GLN A 127 14.90 15.54 6.00
C GLN A 127 14.66 16.91 6.65
N ALA A 128 13.45 17.21 7.13
CA ALA A 128 13.16 18.46 7.82
C ALA A 128 13.89 18.57 9.18
N ARG A 129 14.15 17.43 9.86
CA ARG A 129 14.99 17.40 11.07
C ARG A 129 16.44 17.80 10.78
N ILE A 130 16.93 17.53 9.57
CA ILE A 130 18.24 17.99 9.10
C ILE A 130 18.05 19.31 8.37
N ARG A 131 18.33 20.47 8.99
CA ARG A 131 18.39 21.73 8.22
C ARG A 131 19.48 21.60 7.13
N PRO A 132 19.15 21.39 5.84
CA PRO A 132 20.17 21.07 4.84
C PRO A 132 21.11 22.26 4.64
N HIS A 133 20.56 23.46 4.82
CA HIS A 133 21.32 24.69 4.79
C HIS A 133 22.40 24.77 5.87
N PHE A 134 22.12 24.27 7.10
CA PHE A 134 23.13 24.23 8.16
C PHE A 134 24.29 23.31 7.75
N LEU A 135 23.99 22.11 7.24
CA LEU A 135 25.01 21.17 6.77
C LEU A 135 25.93 21.80 5.70
N PHE A 136 25.34 22.35 4.64
CA PHE A 136 26.12 22.94 3.55
C PHE A 136 26.95 24.13 4.03
N ASN A 137 26.41 24.99 4.90
CA ASN A 137 27.14 26.11 5.47
C ASN A 137 28.32 25.64 6.34
N SER A 138 28.09 24.64 7.19
CA SER A 138 29.12 24.09 8.06
C SER A 138 30.24 23.42 7.25
N MET A 139 29.91 22.67 6.19
CA MET A 139 30.94 22.09 5.30
C MET A 139 31.76 23.16 4.57
N ASN A 140 31.11 24.23 4.08
CA ASN A 140 31.81 25.33 3.42
C ASN A 140 32.76 26.07 4.37
N LEU A 141 32.32 26.28 5.61
CA LEU A 141 33.16 26.83 6.68
C LEU A 141 34.39 25.94 6.91
N ILE A 142 34.18 24.64 7.13
CA ILE A 142 35.26 23.66 7.36
C ILE A 142 36.25 23.68 6.20
N ALA A 143 35.76 23.69 4.95
CA ALA A 143 36.62 23.76 3.76
C ALA A 143 37.50 25.01 3.73
N SER A 144 37.00 26.14 4.25
CA SER A 144 37.80 27.37 4.39
C SER A 144 38.85 27.26 5.50
N LEU A 145 38.55 26.54 6.58
CA LEU A 145 39.43 26.34 7.72
C LEU A 145 40.58 25.38 7.40
N LEU A 146 40.37 24.35 6.56
CA LEU A 146 41.40 23.36 6.20
C LEU A 146 42.75 23.98 5.76
N ARG A 147 42.71 25.13 5.09
CA ARG A 147 43.92 25.84 4.61
C ARG A 147 44.50 26.82 5.63
N ARG A 148 43.69 27.31 6.56
CA ARG A 148 44.04 28.41 7.47
C ARG A 148 44.38 27.91 8.86
N ASP A 149 43.58 26.99 9.37
CA ASP A 149 43.70 26.37 10.68
C ASP A 149 43.15 24.93 10.62
N PRO A 150 44.01 23.96 10.27
CA PRO A 150 43.58 22.56 10.12
C PRO A 150 43.15 21.93 11.45
N VAL A 151 43.66 22.40 12.59
CA VAL A 151 43.28 21.88 13.92
C VAL A 151 41.84 22.27 14.24
N VAL A 152 41.47 23.53 13.99
CA VAL A 152 40.08 23.99 14.16
C VAL A 152 39.14 23.33 13.15
N ALA A 153 39.60 23.08 11.93
CA ALA A 153 38.83 22.35 10.92
C ALA A 153 38.52 20.91 11.37
N GLU A 154 39.51 20.20 11.93
CA GLU A 154 39.35 18.84 12.46
C GLU A 154 38.29 18.81 13.58
N GLN A 155 38.40 19.73 14.55
CA GLN A 155 37.43 19.81 15.64
C GLN A 155 36.00 20.10 15.13
N ALA A 156 35.86 21.02 14.17
CA ALA A 156 34.56 21.35 13.58
C ALA A 156 33.92 20.17 12.83
N VAL A 157 34.71 19.28 12.21
CA VAL A 157 34.22 18.04 11.59
C VAL A 157 33.70 17.06 12.64
N LEU A 158 34.42 16.91 13.77
CA LEU A 158 33.99 16.05 14.87
C LEU A 158 32.69 16.56 15.51
N ASP A 159 32.63 17.86 15.81
CA ASP A 159 31.43 18.49 16.38
C ASP A 159 30.22 18.35 15.45
N LEU A 160 30.42 18.53 14.14
CA LEU A 160 29.37 18.34 13.13
C LEU A 160 28.91 16.89 13.09
N SER A 161 29.83 15.93 13.17
CA SER A 161 29.53 14.50 13.17
C SER A 161 28.70 14.07 14.38
N ASP A 162 29.05 14.57 15.57
CA ASP A 162 28.31 14.29 16.80
C ASP A 162 26.92 14.94 16.81
N LEU A 163 26.80 16.15 16.24
CA LEU A 163 25.50 16.79 15.99
C LEU A 163 24.59 15.98 15.07
N PHE A 164 25.14 15.45 13.98
CA PHE A 164 24.38 14.60 13.06
C PHE A 164 23.99 13.29 13.70
N ARG A 165 24.88 12.67 14.46
CA ARG A 165 24.60 11.44 15.20
C ARG A 165 23.45 11.64 16.18
N ALA A 166 23.45 12.75 16.92
CA ALA A 166 22.36 13.09 17.83
C ALA A 166 21.07 13.43 17.08
N ALA A 167 21.11 14.23 16.01
CA ALA A 167 19.92 14.61 15.23
C ALA A 167 19.23 13.41 14.55
N LEU A 168 20.02 12.43 14.07
CA LEU A 168 19.53 11.19 13.48
C LEU A 168 19.11 10.17 14.55
N GLY A 169 19.76 10.17 15.71
CA GLY A 169 19.44 9.31 16.86
C GLY A 169 18.33 9.82 17.77
N ALA A 170 17.89 11.08 17.65
CA ALA A 170 16.87 11.75 18.47
C ALA A 170 15.43 11.21 18.29
N GLY A 171 15.28 9.95 17.88
CA GLY A 171 14.02 9.19 17.91
C GLY A 171 14.07 7.99 18.88
N GLU A 172 15.24 7.63 19.40
CA GLU A 172 15.45 6.43 20.23
C GLU A 172 15.68 6.79 21.71
N GLY A 173 14.63 7.18 22.44
CA GLY A 173 14.64 7.19 23.91
C GLY A 173 14.56 8.56 24.61
N VAL A 174 14.64 8.52 25.95
CA VAL A 174 14.61 9.69 26.84
C VAL A 174 16.03 10.24 26.99
N SER A 175 16.29 11.45 26.50
CA SER A 175 17.57 12.15 26.65
C SER A 175 17.67 12.86 28.00
N THR A 176 18.90 13.04 28.51
CA THR A 176 19.13 13.81 29.74
C THR A 176 19.35 15.29 29.40
N LEU A 177 18.96 16.20 30.30
CA LEU A 177 19.21 17.64 30.12
C LEU A 177 20.70 17.94 29.90
N ARG A 178 21.60 17.17 30.52
CA ARG A 178 23.05 17.30 30.32
C ARG A 178 23.46 17.01 28.88
N ALA A 179 22.98 15.90 28.31
CA ALA A 179 23.28 15.53 26.93
C ALA A 179 22.74 16.56 25.93
N GLU A 180 21.54 17.10 26.15
CA GLU A 180 20.98 18.18 25.32
C GLU A 180 21.81 19.47 25.42
N CYS A 181 22.28 19.81 26.63
CA CYS A 181 23.15 20.96 26.85
C CYS A 181 24.53 20.82 26.16
N GLU A 182 25.15 19.64 26.21
CA GLU A 182 26.40 19.33 25.51
C GLU A 182 26.22 19.40 23.99
N LEU A 183 25.09 18.91 23.48
CA LEU A 183 24.74 19.01 22.07
C LEU A 183 24.56 20.47 21.62
N ALA A 184 23.91 21.29 22.44
CA ALA A 184 23.75 22.72 22.22
C ALA A 184 25.09 23.48 22.24
N GLU A 185 26.03 23.09 23.10
CA GLU A 185 27.39 23.65 23.11
C GLU A 185 28.13 23.37 21.80
N ARG A 186 28.10 22.13 21.32
CA ARG A 186 28.71 21.74 20.04
C ARG A 186 28.09 22.51 18.87
N TYR A 187 26.78 22.72 18.89
CA TYR A 187 26.08 23.52 17.88
C TYR A 187 26.54 24.97 17.89
N LEU A 188 26.63 25.57 19.07
CA LEU A 188 27.07 26.95 19.22
C LEU A 188 28.56 27.12 18.89
N ALA A 189 29.39 26.09 19.09
CA ALA A 189 30.80 26.11 18.66
C ALA A 189 30.94 26.17 17.13
N ILE A 190 30.13 25.41 16.39
CA ILE A 190 30.13 25.48 14.92
C ILE A 190 29.59 26.83 14.43
N GLU A 191 28.50 27.31 15.05
CA GLU A 191 27.90 28.60 14.72
C GLU A 191 28.81 29.79 15.05
N SER A 192 29.62 29.71 16.12
CA SER A 192 30.56 30.77 16.49
C SER A 192 31.69 30.90 15.48
N LEU A 193 32.19 29.79 14.92
CA LEU A 193 33.14 29.83 13.81
C LEU A 193 32.54 30.51 12.57
N ARG A 194 31.23 30.34 12.32
CA ARG A 194 30.54 30.95 11.18
C ARG A 194 30.22 32.42 11.38
N LEU A 195 29.75 32.78 12.57
CA LEU A 195 29.27 34.12 12.88
C LEU A 195 30.38 35.04 13.40
N GLY A 196 31.51 34.48 13.84
CA GLY A 196 32.61 35.20 14.45
C GLY A 196 32.12 36.06 15.61
N GLU A 197 32.55 37.32 15.63
CA GLU A 197 32.18 38.32 16.66
C GLU A 197 30.67 38.60 16.76
N ARG A 198 29.86 38.20 15.77
CA ARG A 198 28.41 38.42 15.78
C ARG A 198 27.68 37.49 16.74
N LEU A 199 28.30 36.40 17.17
CA LEU A 199 27.74 35.46 18.14
C LEU A 199 28.55 35.49 19.44
N GLN A 200 27.93 35.98 20.50
CA GLN A 200 28.48 35.92 21.85
C GLN A 200 27.62 35.00 22.70
N VAL A 201 28.21 33.92 23.21
CA VAL A 201 27.51 32.92 24.01
C VAL A 201 27.87 33.11 25.48
N ARG A 202 26.86 33.19 26.35
CA ARG A 202 27.02 33.20 27.80
C ARG A 202 26.14 32.13 28.41
N TRP A 203 26.76 31.14 29.04
CA TRP A 203 26.04 30.08 29.76
C TRP A 203 25.80 30.51 31.21
N HIS A 204 24.55 30.37 31.67
CA HIS A 204 24.21 30.41 33.09
C HIS A 204 23.65 29.05 33.46
N ARG A 205 24.47 28.22 34.10
CA ARG A 205 24.10 26.88 34.54
C ARG A 205 24.07 26.88 36.06
N GLN A 206 22.91 26.56 36.63
CA GLN A 206 22.83 26.10 38.01
C GLN A 206 22.92 24.58 37.95
N GLU A 207 24.11 24.05 38.23
CA GLU A 207 24.25 22.62 38.48
C GLU A 207 23.48 22.25 39.75
N PRO A 208 22.61 21.22 39.71
CA PRO A 208 22.14 20.57 40.94
C PRO A 208 23.24 19.71 41.57
#